data_AF-A0ABC8V576-F1
#
_entry.id   AF-A0ABC8V576-F1
#
_cell.length_a   1.000
_cell.length_b   1.000
_cell.length_c   1.000
_cell.angle_alpha   90.00
_cell.angle_beta   90.00
_cell.angle_gamma   90.00
#
_symmetry.space_group_name_H-M   'P 1'
#
loop_
_entity.id
_entity.type
_entity.pdbx_description
1 polymer ?
#
loop_
_entity_poly.entity_id
_entity_poly.type
_entity_poly.pdbx_seq_one_letter_code
_entity_poly.pdbx_strand_id
1 'polypeptide(L)'
;SCAGGPRQPWHDLHCKIDGPAAYDIMTNFEQRWRKAVKWRDFKIRKVRHWHDDALLKLDRISWILSPSSSPDGDRVVHVTNEEDPENWHVQVGD
;
A
#
# COMPACT_ATOMS: atom_id res chain seq x y z
N SER A 1 -29.05 30.25 -21.79
CA SER A 1 -29.14 29.49 -20.54
C SER A 1 -27.73 29.19 -20.07
N CYS A 2 -27.35 29.71 -18.91
CA CYS A 2 -25.99 29.59 -18.35
C CYS A 2 -25.77 28.17 -17.80
N ALA A 3 -24.82 27.44 -18.39
CA ALA A 3 -24.31 26.18 -17.86
C ALA A 3 -23.26 26.50 -16.78
N GLY A 4 -23.67 26.55 -15.51
CA GLY A 4 -22.73 26.92 -14.43
C GLY A 4 -23.34 27.02 -13.04
N GLY A 5 -24.11 26.02 -12.61
CA GLY A 5 -24.48 25.91 -11.19
C GLY A 5 -23.24 25.62 -10.32
N PRO A 6 -23.25 25.98 -9.02
CA PRO A 6 -22.11 25.75 -8.13
C PRO A 6 -21.81 24.26 -8.02
N ARG A 7 -20.51 23.89 -8.00
CA ARG A 7 -20.08 22.50 -7.81
C ARG A 7 -20.56 21.99 -6.45
N GLN A 8 -20.95 20.72 -6.38
CA GLN A 8 -21.30 20.11 -5.11
C GLN A 8 -20.05 19.93 -4.23
N PRO A 9 -20.15 20.20 -2.91
CA PRO A 9 -19.04 20.01 -2.00
C PRO A 9 -18.74 18.52 -1.83
N TRP A 10 -17.45 18.18 -1.80
CA TRP A 10 -16.99 16.83 -1.49
C TRP A 10 -16.75 16.72 0.02
N HIS A 11 -17.47 15.82 0.69
CA HIS A 11 -17.24 15.47 2.08
C HIS A 11 -16.53 14.13 2.13
N ASP A 12 -15.29 14.11 2.62
CA ASP A 12 -14.41 12.94 2.61
C ASP A 12 -13.66 12.81 3.93
N LEU A 13 -13.28 11.58 4.27
CA LEU A 13 -12.43 11.27 5.41
C LEU A 13 -11.24 10.45 4.91
N HIS A 14 -10.05 10.92 5.25
CA HIS A 14 -8.80 10.23 4.97
C HIS A 14 -7.98 10.11 6.24
N CYS A 15 -7.20 9.03 6.34
CA CYS A 15 -6.22 8.84 7.41
C CYS A 15 -4.88 8.45 6.81
N LYS A 16 -3.81 8.79 7.53
CA LYS A 16 -2.47 8.29 7.28
C LYS A 16 -2.23 7.10 8.21
N ILE A 17 -1.69 6.02 7.67
CA ILE A 17 -1.31 4.84 8.44
C ILE A 17 0.22 4.75 8.38
N ASP A 18 0.83 4.71 9.56
CA ASP A 18 2.26 4.51 9.74
C ASP A 18 2.50 3.22 10.55
N GLY A 19 3.72 2.70 10.52
CA GLY A 19 4.09 1.50 11.25
C GLY A 19 3.81 0.19 10.50
N PRO A 20 3.79 -0.96 11.20
CA PRO A 20 3.65 -2.28 10.60
C PRO A 20 2.41 -2.42 9.71
N ALA A 21 1.29 -1.81 10.09
CA ALA A 21 0.03 -1.86 9.34
C ALA A 21 0.13 -1.24 7.93
N ALA A 22 1.13 -0.38 7.65
CA ALA A 22 1.37 0.13 6.31
C ALA A 22 1.80 -0.97 5.33
N TYR A 23 2.51 -2.01 5.80
CA TYR A 23 2.93 -3.13 4.97
C TYR A 23 1.78 -4.04 4.57
N ASP A 24 0.75 -4.16 5.41
CA ASP A 24 -0.46 -4.92 5.07
C ASP A 24 -1.19 -4.28 3.89
N ILE A 25 -1.34 -2.95 3.90
CA ILE A 25 -1.94 -2.19 2.80
C ILE A 25 -1.13 -2.35 1.52
N MET A 26 0.20 -2.26 1.63
CA MET A 26 1.10 -2.47 0.48
C MET A 26 0.99 -3.90 -0.07
N THR A 27 0.94 -4.90 0.81
CA THR A 27 0.80 -6.31 0.43
C THR A 27 -0.53 -6.54 -0.27
N ASN A 28 -1.62 -6.00 0.26
CA ASN A 28 -2.94 -6.05 -0.37
C ASN A 28 -2.92 -5.40 -1.76
N PHE A 29 -2.27 -4.24 -1.90
CA PHE A 29 -2.10 -3.57 -3.18
C PHE A 29 -1.33 -4.44 -4.18
N GLU A 30 -0.19 -5.00 -3.79
CA GLU A 30 0.63 -5.85 -4.66
C GLU A 30 -0.14 -7.08 -5.14
N GLN A 31 -0.85 -7.77 -4.23
CA GLN A 31 -1.66 -8.92 -4.58
C GLN A 31 -2.75 -8.57 -5.60
N ARG A 32 -3.49 -7.47 -5.37
CA ARG A 32 -4.54 -6.99 -6.29
C ARG A 32 -3.96 -6.54 -7.63
N TRP A 33 -2.81 -5.87 -7.63
CA TRP A 33 -2.11 -5.45 -8.83
C TRP A 33 -1.67 -6.65 -9.68
N ARG A 34 -1.00 -7.64 -9.07
CA ARG A 34 -0.57 -8.88 -9.76
C ARG A 34 -1.76 -9.61 -10.38
N LYS A 35 -2.90 -9.66 -9.69
CA LYS A 35 -4.13 -10.24 -10.24
C LYS A 35 -4.56 -9.44 -11.48
N ALA A 36 -4.70 -8.12 -11.38
CA ALA A 36 -5.11 -7.27 -12.50
C ALA A 36 -4.18 -7.35 -13.73
N VAL A 37 -2.86 -7.38 -13.50
CA VAL A 37 -1.86 -7.55 -14.58
C VAL A 37 -1.99 -8.91 -15.25
N LYS A 38 -2.12 -10.01 -14.49
CA LYS A 38 -2.39 -11.34 -15.06
C LYS A 38 -3.63 -11.30 -15.97
N TRP A 39 -4.74 -10.69 -15.53
CA TRP A 39 -5.95 -10.54 -16.35
C TRP A 39 -5.71 -9.73 -17.64
N ARG A 40 -4.88 -8.68 -17.62
CA ARG A 40 -4.48 -7.94 -18.84
C ARG A 40 -3.59 -8.77 -19.76
N ASP A 41 -2.65 -9.50 -19.19
CA ASP A 41 -1.67 -10.31 -19.90
C ASP A 41 -2.28 -11.52 -20.62
N PHE A 42 -3.38 -12.08 -20.10
CA PHE A 42 -4.18 -13.09 -20.82
C PHE A 42 -4.86 -12.51 -22.07
N LYS A 43 -5.20 -11.21 -22.09
CA LYS A 43 -5.83 -10.54 -23.24
C LYS A 43 -4.83 -10.05 -24.30
N ILE A 44 -3.57 -9.81 -23.94
CA ILE A 44 -2.58 -9.17 -24.83
C ILE A 44 -1.26 -9.94 -24.79
N ARG A 45 -1.16 -11.05 -25.53
CA ARG A 45 -0.01 -11.99 -25.48
C ARG A 45 1.34 -11.47 -26.02
N LYS A 46 1.49 -10.22 -26.47
CA LYS A 46 2.67 -9.80 -27.27
C LYS A 46 3.53 -8.60 -26.81
N VAL A 47 3.21 -7.90 -25.72
CA VAL A 47 3.98 -6.68 -25.29
C VAL A 47 4.75 -6.90 -23.98
N ARG A 48 4.85 -8.16 -23.53
CA ARG A 48 4.97 -8.57 -22.13
C ARG A 48 6.28 -8.28 -21.38
N HIS A 49 7.37 -7.82 -22.00
CA HIS A 49 8.63 -7.76 -21.26
C HIS A 49 8.84 -6.48 -20.42
N TRP A 50 8.11 -5.40 -20.70
CA TRP A 50 8.35 -4.10 -20.06
C TRP A 50 7.49 -3.80 -18.81
N HIS A 51 6.52 -4.66 -18.49
CA HIS A 51 5.58 -4.40 -17.39
C HIS A 51 5.90 -5.14 -16.08
N ASP A 52 6.82 -6.12 -16.11
CA ASP A 52 7.14 -6.92 -14.91
C ASP A 52 7.89 -6.12 -13.83
N ASP A 53 8.47 -4.97 -14.16
CA ASP A 53 9.19 -4.08 -13.23
C ASP A 53 8.40 -2.81 -12.83
N ALA A 54 7.10 -2.72 -13.14
CA ALA A 54 6.31 -1.53 -12.80
C ALA A 54 6.09 -1.33 -11.28
N LEU A 55 6.17 -2.42 -10.49
CA LEU A 55 6.12 -2.34 -9.04
C LEU A 55 7.53 -2.06 -8.48
N LEU A 56 7.63 -0.95 -7.74
CA LEU A 56 8.81 -0.67 -6.94
C LEU A 56 8.95 -1.75 -5.87
N LYS A 57 10.06 -2.49 -5.90
CA LYS A 57 10.38 -3.48 -4.86
C LYS A 57 11.02 -2.75 -3.70
N LEU A 58 10.48 -2.91 -2.48
CA LEU A 58 11.02 -2.26 -1.29
C LEU A 58 12.50 -2.60 -1.05
N ASP A 59 12.92 -3.84 -1.36
CA ASP A 59 14.33 -4.26 -1.27
C ASP A 59 15.28 -3.40 -2.12
N ARG A 60 14.76 -2.70 -3.14
CA ARG A 60 15.53 -1.80 -3.99
C ARG A 60 15.62 -0.38 -3.44
N ILE A 61 14.92 -0.07 -2.34
CA ILE A 61 14.82 1.27 -1.75
C ILE A 61 15.35 1.22 -0.32
N SER A 62 16.66 1.44 -0.17
CA SER A 62 17.39 1.23 1.09
C SER A 62 16.98 2.13 2.26
N TRP A 63 16.30 3.24 2.01
CA TRP A 63 15.82 4.14 3.05
C TRP A 63 14.40 3.79 3.53
N ILE A 64 13.69 2.91 2.83
CA ILE A 64 12.44 2.34 3.32
C ILE A 64 12.83 1.16 4.21
N LEU A 65 12.45 1.24 5.48
CA LEU A 65 12.59 0.13 6.39
C LEU A 65 11.71 -1.02 5.87
N SER A 66 12.08 -2.27 6.13
CA SER A 66 11.24 -3.42 5.83
C SER A 66 11.23 -4.31 7.06
N PRO A 67 10.07 -4.84 7.48
CA PRO A 67 10.02 -5.78 8.58
C PRO A 67 10.86 -7.00 8.21
N SER A 68 11.82 -7.36 9.05
CA SER A 68 12.65 -8.54 8.82
C SER A 68 12.00 -9.76 9.46
N SER A 69 12.23 -10.95 8.92
CA SER A 69 11.68 -12.21 9.45
C SER A 69 12.30 -12.63 10.80
N SER A 70 13.27 -11.87 11.32
CA SER A 70 13.83 -12.09 12.66
C SER A 70 12.83 -11.71 13.74
N PRO A 71 12.90 -12.32 14.94
CA PRO A 71 12.04 -11.98 16.08
C PRO A 71 12.06 -10.49 16.47
N ASP A 72 13.21 -9.82 16.31
CA ASP A 72 13.37 -8.38 16.55
C ASP A 72 13.13 -7.51 15.30
N GLY A 73 12.82 -8.15 14.17
CA GLY A 73 12.70 -7.51 12.87
C GLY A 73 11.51 -6.57 12.74
N ASP A 74 10.46 -6.83 13.52
CA ASP A 74 9.27 -6.00 13.55
C ASP A 74 9.55 -4.67 14.27
N ARG A 75 10.35 -4.66 15.35
CA ARG A 75 10.60 -3.46 16.16
C ARG A 75 11.15 -2.28 15.36
N VAL A 76 11.90 -2.52 14.28
CA VAL A 76 12.49 -1.47 13.44
C VAL A 76 11.42 -0.68 12.67
N VAL A 77 10.27 -1.29 12.38
CA VAL A 77 9.18 -0.62 11.66
C VAL A 77 8.11 -0.03 12.57
N HIS A 78 8.23 -0.19 13.89
CA HIS A 78 7.32 0.43 14.85
C HIS A 78 7.61 1.93 15.00
N VAL A 79 6.56 2.74 14.95
CA VAL A 79 6.65 4.20 15.11
C VAL A 79 6.60 4.60 16.59
N THR A 80 5.92 3.80 17.40
CA THR A 80 5.69 4.01 18.83
C THR A 80 6.07 2.76 19.62
N ASN A 81 6.33 2.94 20.92
CA ASN A 81 6.56 1.81 21.81
C ASN A 81 5.24 1.03 22.00
N GLU A 82 5.31 -0.29 22.18
CA GLU A 82 4.14 -1.15 22.43
C GLU A 82 3.42 -0.78 23.74
N GLU A 83 4.14 -0.19 24.68
CA GLU A 83 3.60 0.25 25.98
C GLU A 83 2.96 1.64 25.94
N ASP A 84 2.95 2.31 24.78
CA ASP A 84 2.34 3.63 24.62
C ASP A 84 0.81 3.55 24.68
N PRO A 85 0.14 4.17 25.67
CA PRO A 85 -1.32 4.12 25.81
C PRO A 85 -2.06 4.80 24.66
N GLU A 86 -1.40 5.64 23.86
CA GLU A 86 -1.98 6.27 22.67
C GLU A 86 -1.83 5.38 21.42
N ASN A 87 -1.28 4.17 21.55
CA ASN A 87 -1.12 3.24 20.44
C ASN A 87 -2.43 2.51 20.12
N TRP A 88 -2.85 2.57 18.86
CA TRP A 88 -4.04 1.88 18.36
C TRP A 88 -3.62 0.68 17.53
N HIS A 89 -4.00 -0.52 17.98
CA HIS A 89 -3.80 -1.72 17.18
C HIS A 89 -4.73 -1.70 15.96
N VAL A 90 -4.14 -1.60 14.77
CA VAL A 90 -4.86 -1.67 13.49
C VAL A 90 -4.48 -2.97 12.80
N GLN A 91 -5.49 -3.76 12.41
CA GLN A 91 -5.33 -4.93 11.54
C GLN A 91 -6.10 -4.67 10.25
N VAL A 92 -5.42 -4.81 9.11
CA VAL A 92 -6.07 -4.71 7.80
C VAL A 92 -6.49 -6.12 7.39
N GLY A 93 -7.78 -6.37 7.28
CA GLY A 93 -8.32 -7.66 6.81
C GLY A 93 -8.22 -7.83 5.30
N ASP A 94 -7.97 -9.06 4.86
CA ASP A 94 -7.87 -9.48 3.45
C ASP A 94 -9.23 -9.57 2.73
#